data_AF-A0A9P9CW37-F1
#
_entry.id   AF-A0A9P9CW37-F1
#
_cell.length_a   1.000
_cell.length_b   1.000
_cell.length_c   1.000
_cell.angle_alpha   90.00
_cell.angle_beta   90.00
_cell.angle_gamma   90.00
#
_symmetry.space_group_name_H-M   'P 1'
#
loop_
_entity.id
_entity.type
_entity.pdbx_description
1 polymer ?
#
loop_
_entity_poly.entity_id
_entity_poly.type
_entity_poly.pdbx_seq_one_letter_code
_entity_poly.pdbx_strand_id
1 'polypeptide(L)'
;MLGRTSILLSLKRTMTTTSESSLGPVETAIRTKLTALLNPTDFVIQNDSHKHKHHAPMRAYDGDKSETHFSLQIVSSTFAGLHALSLKTKTPEEIAAATESTA
;
A
#
# COMPACT_ATOMS: atom_id res chain seq x y z
N MET A 1 -3.66 15.43 54.78
CA MET A 1 -3.34 14.45 53.72
C MET A 1 -3.81 15.02 52.39
N LEU A 2 -2.94 15.66 51.60
CA LEU A 2 -3.30 16.22 50.29
C LEU A 2 -2.93 15.20 49.21
N GLY A 3 -3.95 14.56 48.63
CA GLY A 3 -3.82 13.60 47.54
C GLY A 3 -3.36 14.29 46.26
N ARG A 4 -2.27 13.79 45.68
CA ARG A 4 -1.76 14.22 44.38
C ARG A 4 -2.52 13.47 43.30
N THR A 5 -3.39 14.16 42.58
CA THR A 5 -4.10 13.61 41.43
C THR A 5 -3.13 13.52 40.25
N SER A 6 -2.67 12.31 39.95
CA SER A 6 -1.82 12.01 38.79
C SER A 6 -2.65 12.08 37.51
N ILE A 7 -2.44 13.13 36.71
CA ILE A 7 -3.00 13.25 35.36
C ILE A 7 -2.16 12.38 34.42
N LEU A 8 -2.69 11.21 34.03
CA LEU A 8 -2.09 10.38 32.99
C LEU A 8 -2.32 11.06 31.63
N LEU A 9 -1.32 11.80 31.16
CA LEU A 9 -1.29 12.39 29.82
C LEU A 9 -1.06 11.28 28.79
N SER A 10 -2.14 10.73 28.25
CA SER A 10 -2.09 9.78 27.13
C SER A 10 -1.67 10.52 25.86
N LEU A 11 -0.38 10.36 25.50
CA LEU A 11 0.20 10.93 24.29
C LEU A 11 -0.36 10.18 23.07
N LYS A 12 -1.41 10.72 22.46
CA LYS A 12 -1.88 10.26 21.16
C LYS A 12 -0.78 10.51 20.13
N ARG A 13 -0.18 9.44 19.61
CA ARG A 13 0.74 9.49 18.46
C ARG A 13 0.05 10.23 17.33
N THR A 14 0.59 11.39 16.99
CA THR A 14 0.23 12.15 15.79
C THR A 14 0.63 11.33 14.57
N MET A 15 -0.36 10.94 13.76
CA MET A 15 -0.11 10.48 12.39
C MET A 15 0.50 11.65 11.62
N THR A 16 1.78 11.55 11.28
CA THR A 16 2.39 12.38 10.25
C THR A 16 1.72 12.00 8.93
N THR A 17 0.72 12.77 8.53
CA THR A 17 0.19 12.74 7.16
C THR A 17 1.26 13.36 6.27
N THR A 18 2.11 12.52 5.69
CA THR A 18 3.00 12.89 4.59
C THR A 18 2.16 13.59 3.52
N SER A 19 2.63 14.76 3.09
CA SER A 19 2.01 15.64 2.10
C SER A 19 1.43 14.89 0.91
N GLU A 20 0.15 15.14 0.61
CA GLU A 20 -0.51 14.69 -0.63
C GLU A 20 0.09 15.40 -1.85
N SER A 21 1.28 14.97 -2.27
CA SER A 21 1.65 15.12 -3.67
C SER A 21 0.80 14.13 -4.46
N SER A 22 -0.24 14.64 -5.14
CA SER A 22 -1.09 13.97 -6.14
C SER A 22 -0.65 12.53 -6.44
N LEU A 23 -1.16 11.57 -5.67
CA LEU A 23 -0.94 10.15 -5.93
C LEU A 23 -1.38 9.87 -7.37
N GLY A 24 -0.53 9.21 -8.15
CA GLY A 24 -0.92 8.83 -9.50
C GLY A 24 -2.02 7.76 -9.49
N PRO A 25 -2.69 7.55 -10.62
CA PRO A 25 -3.82 6.62 -10.72
C PRO A 25 -3.40 5.17 -10.41
N VAL A 26 -2.18 4.76 -10.77
CA VAL A 26 -1.66 3.41 -10.51
C VAL A 26 -1.32 3.25 -9.04
N GLU A 27 -0.63 4.23 -8.43
CA GLU A 27 -0.34 4.19 -6.99
C GLU A 27 -1.63 4.09 -6.17
N THR A 28 -2.64 4.88 -6.53
CA THR A 28 -3.95 4.87 -5.88
C THR A 28 -4.62 3.50 -5.99
N ALA A 29 -4.60 2.89 -7.18
CA ALA A 29 -5.17 1.56 -7.39
C ALA A 29 -4.44 0.48 -6.58
N ILE A 30 -3.10 0.53 -6.50
CA ILE A 30 -2.31 -0.40 -5.69
C ILE A 30 -2.70 -0.25 -4.21
N ARG A 31 -2.76 0.99 -3.71
CA ARG A 31 -3.12 1.27 -2.32
C ARG A 31 -4.49 0.70 -1.96
N THR A 32 -5.50 0.99 -2.77
CA THR A 32 -6.88 0.52 -2.53
C THR A 32 -6.95 -1.00 -2.52
N LYS A 33 -6.40 -1.66 -3.55
CA LYS A 33 -6.49 -3.13 -3.68
C LYS A 33 -5.75 -3.87 -2.57
N LEU A 34 -4.51 -3.48 -2.28
CA LEU A 34 -3.69 -4.17 -1.29
C LEU A 34 -4.16 -3.90 0.13
N THR A 35 -4.66 -2.70 0.43
CA THR A 35 -5.26 -2.40 1.74
C THR A 35 -6.51 -3.25 1.97
N ALA A 36 -7.40 -3.34 0.97
CA ALA A 36 -8.63 -4.14 1.07
C ALA A 36 -8.36 -5.64 1.21
N LEU A 37 -7.37 -6.18 0.48
CA LEU A 37 -7.10 -7.62 0.44
C LEU A 37 -6.23 -8.11 1.60
N LEU A 38 -5.27 -7.30 2.04
CA LEU A 38 -4.22 -7.74 2.97
C LEU A 38 -4.37 -7.13 4.36
N ASN A 39 -5.20 -6.10 4.54
CA ASN A 39 -5.40 -5.38 5.79
C ASN A 39 -4.08 -5.16 6.57
N PRO A 40 -3.09 -4.49 5.96
CA PRO A 40 -1.72 -4.45 6.47
C PRO A 40 -1.62 -3.64 7.77
N THR A 41 -0.75 -4.09 8.67
CA THR A 41 -0.36 -3.33 9.86
C THR A 41 0.61 -2.21 9.50
N ASP A 42 1.52 -2.47 8.55
CA ASP A 42 2.42 -1.47 7.98
C ASP A 42 2.44 -1.61 6.45
N PHE A 43 2.33 -0.49 5.74
CA PHE A 43 2.37 -0.46 4.28
C PHE A 43 3.08 0.78 3.75
N VAL A 44 4.20 0.56 3.07
CA VAL A 44 4.98 1.57 2.37
C VAL A 44 4.99 1.25 0.88
N ILE A 45 4.75 2.28 0.07
CA ILE A 45 4.84 2.24 -1.39
C ILE A 45 5.73 3.40 -1.85
N GLN A 46 6.63 3.11 -2.77
CA GLN A 46 7.52 4.09 -3.37
C GLN A 46 7.46 3.98 -4.89
N ASN A 47 7.14 5.09 -5.56
CA ASN A 47 7.16 5.16 -7.02
C ASN A 47 8.59 5.43 -7.52
N ASP A 48 9.22 4.37 -8.01
CA ASP A 48 10.61 4.37 -8.50
C ASP A 48 10.70 4.57 -10.02
N SER A 49 9.58 4.87 -10.67
CA SER A 49 9.52 4.95 -12.14
C SER A 49 10.51 5.94 -12.75
N HIS A 50 10.88 6.99 -12.00
CA HIS A 50 11.89 7.95 -12.41
C HIS A 50 13.28 7.35 -12.62
N LYS A 51 13.64 6.29 -11.88
CA LYS A 51 14.92 5.57 -12.03
C LYS A 51 15.06 4.88 -13.39
N HIS A 52 13.96 4.72 -14.13
CA HIS A 52 13.92 4.04 -15.42
C HIS A 52 13.49 4.95 -16.59
N LYS A 53 13.35 6.26 -16.35
CA LYS A 53 12.95 7.25 -17.38
C LYS A 53 13.95 7.41 -18.53
N HIS A 54 15.18 6.94 -18.37
CA HIS A 54 16.25 7.12 -19.37
C HIS A 54 16.30 6.05 -20.47
N HIS A 55 15.44 5.03 -20.43
CA HIS A 55 15.28 4.13 -21.57
C HIS A 55 14.60 4.88 -22.72
N ALA A 56 15.29 5.00 -23.86
CA ALA A 56 14.81 5.74 -25.04
C ALA A 56 13.37 5.38 -25.50
N PRO A 57 12.86 4.13 -25.35
CA PRO A 57 11.46 3.79 -25.64
C PRO A 57 10.42 4.40 -24.68
N MET A 58 10.83 4.87 -23.48
CA MET A 58 9.91 5.43 -22.48
C MET A 58 9.65 6.93 -22.65
N ARG A 59 10.36 7.61 -23.57
CA ARG A 59 10.20 9.05 -23.84
C ARG A 59 8.83 9.44 -24.43
N ALA A 60 8.04 8.46 -24.88
CA ALA A 60 6.69 8.67 -25.39
C ALA A 60 5.60 8.62 -24.29
N TYR A 61 5.97 8.32 -23.05
CA TYR A 61 5.03 8.19 -21.94
C TYR A 61 5.08 9.42 -21.03
N ASP A 62 4.28 10.42 -21.37
CA ASP A 62 4.01 11.59 -20.54
C ASP A 62 2.74 11.36 -19.71
N GLY A 63 2.71 11.82 -18.45
CA GLY A 63 1.52 11.74 -17.58
C GLY A 63 1.27 10.37 -16.91
N ASP A 64 0.03 9.88 -16.94
CA ASP A 64 -0.45 8.68 -16.19
C ASP A 64 0.30 7.38 -16.51
N LYS A 65 0.96 7.32 -17.67
CA LYS A 65 1.75 6.15 -18.09
C LYS A 65 3.21 6.19 -17.61
N SER A 66 3.57 7.20 -16.84
CA SER A 66 4.89 7.31 -16.23
C SER A 66 5.04 6.45 -14.97
N GLU A 67 3.95 5.89 -14.44
CA GLU A 67 3.94 4.99 -13.29
C GLU A 67 4.18 3.54 -13.70
N THR A 68 5.45 3.13 -13.77
CA THR A 68 5.87 1.83 -14.30
C THR A 68 6.57 0.94 -13.30
N HIS A 69 7.22 1.51 -12.27
CA HIS A 69 8.00 0.76 -11.29
C HIS A 69 7.66 1.22 -9.87
N PHE A 70 7.39 0.24 -9.01
CA PHE A 70 7.03 0.46 -7.61
C PHE A 70 7.79 -0.51 -6.70
N SER A 71 8.31 0.02 -5.60
CA SER A 71 8.81 -0.77 -4.48
C SER A 71 7.76 -0.76 -3.37
N LEU A 72 7.41 -1.95 -2.87
CA LEU A 72 6.39 -2.13 -1.84
C LEU A 72 7.00 -2.83 -0.63
N GLN A 73 6.65 -2.35 0.57
CA GLN A 73 6.91 -3.05 1.82
C GLN A 73 5.59 -3.20 2.57
N ILE A 74 5.20 -4.44 2.88
CA ILE A 74 3.90 -4.76 3.44
C ILE A 74 4.10 -5.73 4.61
N VAL A 75 3.58 -5.36 5.78
CA VAL A 75 3.49 -6.23 6.95
C VAL A 75 2.02 -6.57 7.16
N SER A 76 1.70 -7.86 7.07
CA SER A 76 0.36 -8.37 7.36
C SER A 76 0.42 -9.76 7.96
N SER A 77 -0.53 -10.05 8.85
CA SER A 77 -0.74 -11.41 9.39
C SER A 77 -1.15 -12.41 8.31
N THR A 78 -1.67 -11.96 7.16
CA THR A 78 -2.04 -12.84 6.03
C THR A 78 -0.85 -13.57 5.43
N PHE A 79 0.37 -13.10 5.69
CA PHE A 79 1.60 -13.75 5.24
C PHE A 79 2.14 -14.80 6.21
N ALA A 80 1.57 -14.92 7.41
CA ALA A 80 2.03 -15.88 8.40
C ALA A 80 1.92 -17.32 7.88
N GLY A 81 3.01 -18.08 7.96
CA GLY A 81 3.07 -19.46 7.48
C GLY A 81 3.14 -19.62 5.96
N LEU A 82 3.18 -18.53 5.19
CA LEU A 82 3.41 -18.58 3.74
C LEU A 82 4.91 -18.46 3.44
N HIS A 83 5.38 -19.27 2.50
CA HIS A 83 6.71 -19.09 1.94
C HIS A 83 6.71 -17.89 0.97
N ALA A 84 7.84 -17.19 0.84
CA ALA A 84 7.94 -15.98 0.01
C ALA A 84 7.50 -16.18 -1.45
N LEU A 85 7.66 -17.40 -1.98
CA LEU A 85 7.26 -17.76 -3.35
C LEU A 85 5.83 -18.29 -3.47
N SER A 86 5.11 -18.44 -2.35
CA SER A 86 3.75 -19.00 -2.31
C SER A 86 2.65 -17.93 -2.36
N LEU A 87 3.02 -16.66 -2.55
CA LEU A 87 2.07 -15.58 -2.77
C LEU A 87 1.32 -15.82 -4.09
N LYS A 88 0.08 -16.30 -3.97
CA LYS A 88 -0.82 -16.45 -5.12
C LYS A 88 -1.26 -15.05 -5.56
N THR A 89 -0.65 -14.52 -6.61
CA THR A 89 -1.19 -13.35 -7.31
C THR A 89 -2.42 -13.80 -8.10
N LYS A 90 -3.59 -13.78 -7.46
CA LYS A 90 -4.84 -14.16 -8.12
C LYS A 90 -5.08 -13.28 -9.35
N THR A 91 -5.56 -13.90 -10.42
CA THR A 91 -5.94 -13.15 -11.63
C THR A 91 -7.20 -12.32 -11.35
N PRO A 92 -7.48 -11.24 -12.10
CA PRO A 92 -8.70 -10.45 -11.92
C PRO A 92 -9.99 -11.30 -12.01
N GLU A 93 -9.98 -12.36 -12.80
CA GLU A 93 -11.09 -13.31 -12.97
C GLU A 93 -11.34 -14.13 -11.68
N GLU A 94 -10.28 -14.56 -11.00
CA GLU A 94 -10.39 -15.29 -9.73
C GLU A 94 -10.86 -14.40 -8.57
N ILE A 95 -10.65 -13.09 -8.66
CA ILE A 95 -11.18 -12.11 -7.71
C ILE A 95 -12.68 -11.93 -7.91
N ALA A 96 -13.14 -11.82 -9.16
CA ALA A 96 -14.57 -11.73 -9.49
C ALA A 96 -15.35 -13.00 -9.09
N ALA A 97 -14.76 -14.19 -9.30
CA ALA A 97 -15.38 -15.45 -8.90
C ALA A 97 -15.50 -15.61 -7.38
N ALA A 98 -14.59 -15.02 -6.59
CA ALA A 98 -14.64 -15.08 -5.13
C ALA A 98 -15.74 -14.19 -4.53
N THR A 99 -16.20 -13.16 -5.25
CA THR A 99 -17.29 -12.28 -4.78
C THR A 99 -18.70 -12.85 -4.99
N GLU A 100 -18.86 -13.92 -5.77
CA GLU A 100 -20.17 -14.52 -6.07
C GLU A 100 -20.51 -15.72 -5.18
N SER A 101 -19.57 -16.27 -4.42
CA SER A 101 -19.78 -17.45 -3.54
C SER A 101 -20.17 -17.09 -2.09
N THR A 102 -20.88 -15.98 -1.87
CA THR A 102 -21.43 -15.60 -0.55
C THR A 102 -22.87 -15.07 -0.65
N ALA A 103 -23.58 -15.41 -1.72
CA ALA A 103 -25.04 -15.23 -1.81
C ALA A 103 -25.77 -16.57 -1.60
#